data_AF-A0A4D4KS10-F1
#
_entry.id   AF-A0A4D4KS10-F1
#
_cell.length_a   1.000
_cell.length_b   1.000
_cell.length_c   1.000
_cell.angle_alpha   90.00
_cell.angle_beta   90.00
_cell.angle_gamma   90.00
#
_symmetry.space_group_name_H-M   'P 1'
#
loop_
_entity.id
_entity.type
_entity.pdbx_description
1 polymer ?
#
loop_
_entity_poly.entity_id
_entity_poly.type
_entity_poly.pdbx_seq_one_letter_code
_entity_poly.pdbx_strand_id
1 'polypeptide(L)'
;MRKYTIIGDWYSVEDLAPSFTIVTEGETYEEAETNAATTLLEYNPQRAEGENGETPETLWGGDNGAYIIAAFEGDLSDQLVQGTYGLIA
;
A
#
# COMPACT_ATOMS: atom_id res chain seq x y z
N MET A 1 9.75 10.97 13.81
CA MET A 1 8.93 10.12 12.93
C MET A 1 9.11 8.66 13.31
N ARG A 2 8.00 7.92 13.29
CA ARG A 2 7.97 6.47 13.45
C ARG A 2 7.89 5.84 12.06
N LYS A 3 8.38 4.62 11.93
CA LYS A 3 8.22 3.83 10.71
C LYS A 3 7.03 2.90 10.84
N TYR A 4 6.36 2.67 9.73
CA TYR A 4 5.30 1.69 9.61
C TYR A 4 5.52 0.85 8.37
N THR A 5 5.29 -0.45 8.50
CA THR A 5 5.25 -1.38 7.38
C THR A 5 3.80 -1.69 7.09
N ILE A 6 3.34 -1.39 5.89
CA ILE A 6 1.97 -1.63 5.42
C ILE A 6 2.01 -2.66 4.30
N ILE A 7 1.28 -3.75 4.48
CA ILE A 7 1.03 -4.78 3.48
C ILE A 7 -0.36 -4.54 2.93
N GLY A 8 -0.48 -4.39 1.62
CA GLY A 8 -1.75 -4.09 0.97
C GLY A 8 -1.93 -4.85 -0.34
N ASP A 9 -3.14 -4.77 -0.88
CA ASP A 9 -3.50 -5.32 -2.17
C ASP A 9 -4.49 -4.40 -2.89
N TRP A 10 -4.65 -4.63 -4.19
CA TRP A 10 -5.56 -3.86 -5.04
C TRP A 10 -6.96 -4.48 -5.07
N TYR A 11 -8.01 -3.67 -5.12
CA TYR A 11 -9.39 -4.19 -5.20
C TYR A 11 -9.72 -4.86 -6.54
N SER A 12 -9.07 -4.45 -7.63
CA SER A 12 -9.37 -4.95 -8.98
C SER A 12 -8.54 -6.19 -9.32
N VAL A 13 -9.25 -7.27 -9.66
CA VAL A 13 -8.68 -8.56 -10.13
C VAL A 13 -8.09 -8.50 -11.53
N GLU A 14 -8.43 -7.46 -12.31
CA GLU A 14 -7.82 -7.23 -13.63
C GLU A 14 -6.38 -6.72 -13.49
N ASP A 15 -6.08 -6.10 -12.34
CA ASP A 15 -4.73 -5.74 -11.97
C ASP A 15 -4.06 -6.99 -11.39
N LEU A 16 -3.42 -7.76 -12.28
CA LEU A 16 -2.47 -8.83 -11.91
C LEU A 16 -1.24 -8.30 -11.15
N ALA A 17 -1.31 -7.08 -10.61
CA ALA A 17 -0.31 -6.52 -9.74
C ALA A 17 -0.30 -7.33 -8.44
N PRO A 18 0.86 -7.87 -8.03
CA PRO A 18 0.94 -8.62 -6.79
C PRO A 18 0.62 -7.69 -5.61
N SER A 19 0.15 -8.29 -4.52
CA SER A 19 0.10 -7.63 -3.21
C SER A 19 1.43 -6.92 -2.95
N PHE A 20 1.36 -5.73 -2.37
CA PHE A 20 2.51 -4.86 -2.20
C PHE A 20 2.86 -4.70 -0.73
N THR A 21 4.08 -4.23 -0.49
CA THR A 21 4.50 -3.81 0.84
C THR A 21 5.24 -2.49 0.73
N ILE A 22 4.91 -1.57 1.63
CA ILE A 22 5.51 -0.25 1.70
C ILE A 22 5.94 0.05 3.12
N VAL A 23 7.17 0.54 3.26
CA VAL A 23 7.66 1.12 4.50
C VAL A 23 7.57 2.63 4.37
N THR A 24 6.87 3.24 5.32
CA THR A 24 6.53 4.67 5.32
C THR A 24 6.84 5.27 6.69
N GLU A 25 7.01 6.59 6.74
CA GLU A 25 7.26 7.34 7.96
C GLU A 25 6.09 8.28 8.27
N GLY A 26 5.80 8.48 9.56
CA GLY A 26 4.81 9.43 10.04
C GLY A 26 4.91 9.66 11.55
N GLU A 27 4.38 10.77 12.06
CA GLU A 27 4.21 11.00 13.50
C GLU A 27 3.07 10.15 14.07
N THR A 28 2.00 9.97 13.29
CA THR A 28 0.89 9.04 13.58
C THR A 28 0.78 7.95 12.51
N TYR A 29 -0.09 6.97 12.79
CA TYR A 29 -0.42 5.96 11.80
C TYR A 29 -1.20 6.56 10.61
N GLU A 30 -2.15 7.47 10.86
CA GLU A 30 -2.91 8.11 9.76
C GLU A 30 -2.02 8.94 8.83
N GLU A 31 -1.00 9.62 9.38
CA GLU A 31 -0.02 10.34 8.57
C GLU A 31 0.82 9.37 7.72
N ALA A 32 1.28 8.28 8.33
CA ALA A 32 2.03 7.25 7.63
C ALA A 32 1.21 6.59 6.50
N GLU A 33 -0.08 6.34 6.75
CA GLU A 33 -1.03 5.80 5.78
C GLU A 33 -1.25 6.76 4.59
N THR A 34 -1.37 8.05 4.84
CA THR A 34 -1.46 9.09 3.79
C THR A 34 -0.18 9.18 2.97
N ASN A 35 0.97 9.13 3.64
CA ASN A 35 2.29 9.14 2.98
C ASN A 35 2.47 7.89 2.12
N ALA A 36 2.06 6.72 2.62
CA ALA A 36 2.09 5.48 1.85
C ALA A 36 1.19 5.56 0.61
N ALA A 37 -0.03 6.09 0.76
CA ALA A 37 -0.93 6.28 -0.37
C ALA A 37 -0.34 7.18 -1.45
N THR A 38 0.26 8.29 -1.03
CA THR A 38 0.96 9.23 -1.93
C THR A 38 2.05 8.51 -2.72
N THR A 39 2.95 7.78 -2.04
CA THR A 39 4.02 7.03 -2.70
C THR A 39 3.49 5.95 -3.64
N LEU A 40 2.41 5.25 -3.26
CA LEU A 40 1.81 4.21 -4.12
C LEU A 40 1.22 4.80 -5.40
N LEU A 41 0.56 5.96 -5.32
CA LEU A 41 0.02 6.67 -6.48
C LEU A 41 1.13 7.25 -7.36
N GLU A 42 2.22 7.75 -6.79
CA GLU A 42 3.39 8.18 -7.55
C GLU A 42 4.06 7.01 -8.30
N TYR A 43 4.09 5.83 -7.68
CA TYR A 43 4.65 4.62 -8.30
C TYR A 43 3.70 3.98 -9.34
N ASN A 44 2.40 4.22 -9.19
CA ASN A 44 1.34 3.68 -10.04
C ASN A 44 0.47 4.83 -10.58
N PRO A 45 1.00 5.73 -11.42
CA PRO A 45 0.29 6.93 -11.87
C PRO A 45 -1.04 6.61 -12.57
N GLN A 46 -1.15 5.46 -13.23
CA GLN A 46 -2.38 4.98 -13.85
C GLN A 46 -3.55 4.85 -12.86
N ARG A 47 -3.28 4.74 -11.55
CA ARG A 47 -4.28 4.72 -10.48
C ARG A 47 -4.83 6.10 -10.16
N ALA A 48 -4.03 7.15 -10.37
CA ALA A 48 -4.43 8.54 -10.16
C ALA A 48 -5.04 9.18 -11.42
N GLU A 49 -4.97 8.49 -12.57
CA GLU A 49 -5.42 9.02 -13.85
C GLU A 49 -6.93 8.80 -14.10
N GLY A 50 -7.56 9.76 -14.78
CA GLY A 50 -8.96 9.67 -15.22
C GLY A 50 -9.98 10.26 -14.23
N GLU A 51 -11.26 10.18 -14.60
CA GLU A 51 -12.37 10.74 -13.79
C GLU A 51 -12.60 9.99 -12.47
N ASN A 52 -12.09 8.76 -12.36
CA ASN A 52 -12.18 7.92 -11.17
C ASN A 52 -10.80 7.62 -10.56
N GLY A 53 -9.81 8.49 -10.82
CA GLY A 53 -8.48 8.37 -10.27
C GLY A 53 -8.49 8.55 -8.74
N GLU A 54 -7.72 7.72 -8.05
CA GLU A 54 -7.61 7.77 -6.60
C GLU A 54 -6.67 8.90 -6.13
N THR A 55 -6.97 9.47 -4.96
CA THR A 55 -6.11 10.42 -4.25
C THR A 55 -5.53 9.76 -3.00
N PRO A 56 -4.52 10.35 -2.33
CA PRO A 56 -4.01 9.79 -1.07
C PRO A 56 -5.09 9.55 -0.02
N GLU A 57 -6.15 10.37 -0.02
CA GLU A 57 -7.28 10.28 0.90
C GLU A 57 -8.31 9.21 0.51
N THR A 58 -8.40 8.84 -0.77
CA THR A 58 -9.40 7.87 -1.26
C THR A 58 -8.81 6.50 -1.57
N LEU A 59 -7.48 6.40 -1.73
CA LEU A 59 -6.81 5.16 -2.11
C LEU A 59 -7.23 3.99 -1.23
N TRP A 60 -7.28 4.18 0.09
CA TRP A 60 -7.65 3.13 1.03
C TRP A 60 -9.17 3.01 1.12
N GLY A 61 -9.72 1.98 0.46
CA GLY A 61 -11.17 1.76 0.41
C GLY A 61 -11.90 2.42 -0.76
N GLY A 62 -11.18 3.08 -1.67
CA GLY A 62 -11.73 3.61 -2.92
C GLY A 62 -12.05 2.51 -3.94
N ASP A 63 -12.94 2.81 -4.89
CA ASP A 63 -13.46 1.85 -5.87
C ASP A 63 -12.36 1.27 -6.80
N ASN A 64 -11.31 2.06 -7.07
CA ASN A 64 -10.14 1.65 -7.86
C ASN A 64 -8.87 1.56 -7.00
N GLY A 65 -9.05 1.65 -5.68
CA GLY A 65 -7.99 1.78 -4.71
C GLY A 65 -7.43 0.45 -4.24
N ALA A 66 -6.91 0.50 -3.03
CA ALA A 66 -6.29 -0.62 -2.34
C ALA A 66 -6.95 -0.84 -0.98
N TYR A 67 -6.68 -2.01 -0.42
CA TYR A 67 -6.98 -2.31 0.97
C TYR A 67 -5.73 -2.72 1.72
N ILE A 68 -5.72 -2.41 3.01
CA ILE A 68 -4.64 -2.80 3.91
C ILE A 68 -4.94 -4.21 4.42
N ILE A 69 -4.04 -5.14 4.13
CA ILE A 69 -4.08 -6.51 4.67
C ILE A 69 -3.57 -6.49 6.12
N ALA A 70 -2.43 -5.83 6.34
CA ALA A 70 -1.80 -5.73 7.65
C ALA A 70 -0.94 -4.47 7.76
N ALA A 71 -0.83 -3.93 8.97
CA ALA A 71 0.05 -2.82 9.28
C ALA A 71 0.78 -3.06 10.60
N PHE A 72 2.06 -2.71 10.63
CA PHE A 72 2.92 -2.89 11.80
C PHE A 72 3.70 -1.61 12.07
N GLU A 73 3.82 -1.22 13.34
CA GLU A 73 4.79 -0.21 13.76
C GLU A 73 6.20 -0.82 13.71
N GLY A 74 7.07 -0.22 12.90
CA GLY A 74 8.43 -0.68 12.63
C GLY A 74 8.74 -0.90 11.15
N ASP A 75 10.02 -1.08 10.86
CA ASP A 75 10.56 -1.43 9.54
C ASP A 75 10.78 -2.94 9.48
N LEU A 76 9.94 -3.65 8.72
CA LEU A 76 10.03 -5.11 8.56
C LEU A 76 10.64 -5.51 7.21
N SER A 77 11.32 -4.60 6.52
CA SER A 77 11.94 -4.85 5.20
C SER A 77 12.77 -6.14 5.18
N ASP A 78 13.57 -6.38 6.22
CA ASP A 78 14.42 -7.57 6.35
C ASP A 78 13.62 -8.88 6.49
N GLN A 79 12.41 -8.82 7.04
CA GLN A 79 11.54 -9.99 7.25
C GLN A 79 10.71 -10.27 6.00
N LEU A 80 10.36 -9.25 5.23
CA LEU A 80 9.63 -9.37 3.97
C LEU A 80 10.46 -10.03 2.88
N VAL A 81 11.78 -9.81 2.85
CA VAL A 81 12.72 -10.52 1.96
C VAL A 81 12.74 -12.04 2.24
N GLN A 82 12.44 -12.45 3.48
CA GLN A 82 12.32 -13.87 3.84
C GLN A 82 10.93 -14.45 3.59
N GLY A 83 9.92 -13.62 3.31
CA GLY A 83 8.52 -14.00 3.10
C GLY A 83 8.14 -14.32 1.66
N THR A 84 9.04 -14.16 0.69
CA THR A 84 8.82 -14.54 -0.72
C THR A 84 8.89 -16.07 -0.92
N TYR A 85 8.30 -16.85 -0.02
CA TYR A 85 8.05 -18.27 -0.20
C TYR A 85 6.57 -18.47 -0.53
N GLY A 86 6.35 -18.79 -1.81
CA GLY A 86 5.26 -19.57 -2.38
C GLY A 86 3.88 -19.45 -1.72
N LEU A 87 2.92 -18.98 -2.53
CA LEU A 87 1.52 -19.37 -2.42
C LEU A 87 1.44 -20.88 -2.13
N ILE A 88 1.10 -21.29 -0.92
CA ILE A 88 0.71 -22.67 -0.61
C ILE A 88 -0.82 -22.69 -0.59
N ALA A 89 -1.34 -23.28 -1.68
CA ALA A 89 -2.70 -23.79 -1.93
C ALA A 89 -3.86 -22.77 -1.96
#